data_AF-A0A1W9RU36-F1
#
_entry.id   AF-A0A1W9RU36-F1
#
_cell.length_a   1.000
_cell.length_b   1.000
_cell.length_c   1.000
_cell.angle_alpha   90.00
_cell.angle_beta   90.00
_cell.angle_gamma   90.00
#
_symmetry.space_group_name_H-M   'P 1'
#
loop_
_entity.id
_entity.type
_entity.pdbx_description
1 polymer ?
#
loop_
_entity_poly.entity_id
_entity_poly.type
_entity_poly.pdbx_seq_one_letter_code
_entity_poly.pdbx_strand_id
1 'polypeptide(L)'
;MKTTLRDEYLKNITVSENMLLELNNKIVEIINKINKTETDDQRKLWLTYIIRFDKKGKSVFTYDEAISCYKNAKIIERFIFSVDCWHSFQNKMFGKSVNIGFDILDINNCRLVVQGDDGLWVDSTYSALVDIIKKSKNLNFIAQNSFTPFLVQIAGVIIGVLLSIKGAQWLEPRLKIQYALPFAFIIVFLLFSNIWTYLYPALLRCINKLWPNITFKEKQNNLTIVIRWAMNILLGAIFLAGVKSIGSSLLNICGSLFK
;
A
#
# COMPACT_ATOMS: atom_id res chain seq x y z
N MET A 1 23.21 -4.59 28.52
CA MET A 1 23.33 -4.75 27.06
C MET A 1 22.38 -3.77 26.40
N LYS A 2 22.81 -3.08 25.33
CA LYS A 2 21.96 -2.14 24.59
C LYS A 2 21.53 -2.83 23.30
N THR A 3 20.24 -3.13 23.18
CA THR A 3 19.67 -3.73 21.97
C THR A 3 19.53 -2.65 20.90
N THR A 4 19.97 -2.96 19.68
CA THR A 4 19.87 -2.07 18.52
C THR A 4 18.75 -2.56 17.60
N LEU A 5 18.00 -1.64 17.02
CA LEU A 5 16.84 -1.91 16.17
C LEU A 5 16.92 -1.02 14.93
N ARG A 6 16.69 -1.61 13.75
CA ARG A 6 16.35 -0.88 12.52
C ARG A 6 15.08 -1.45 11.92
N ASP A 7 14.13 -0.56 11.63
CA ASP A 7 12.88 -0.92 10.98
C ASP A 7 12.48 0.06 9.88
N GLU A 8 11.81 -0.46 8.85
CA GLU A 8 11.27 0.34 7.75
C GLU A 8 9.96 -0.26 7.25
N TYR A 9 8.95 0.60 7.02
CA TYR A 9 7.74 0.20 6.32
C TYR A 9 8.00 -0.03 4.84
N LEU A 10 7.64 -1.21 4.37
CA LEU A 10 7.79 -1.60 2.98
C LEU A 10 6.61 -1.06 2.17
N LYS A 11 6.91 -0.21 1.18
CA LYS A 11 5.89 0.46 0.36
C LYS A 11 6.16 0.30 -1.13
N ASN A 12 5.09 0.13 -1.90
CA ASN A 12 5.09 0.09 -3.35
C ASN A 12 6.08 -0.96 -3.90
N ILE A 13 5.89 -2.23 -3.53
CA ILE A 13 6.81 -3.31 -3.90
C ILE A 13 6.10 -4.37 -4.72
N THR A 14 6.73 -4.79 -5.82
CA THR A 14 6.30 -5.95 -6.57
C THR A 14 7.15 -7.17 -6.18
N VAL A 15 6.56 -8.06 -5.41
CA VAL A 15 7.19 -9.32 -4.98
C VAL A 15 7.12 -10.31 -6.13
N SER A 16 8.29 -10.75 -6.59
CA SER A 16 8.43 -11.82 -7.59
C SER A 16 9.09 -13.04 -6.96
N GLU A 17 8.95 -14.21 -7.58
CA GLU A 17 9.65 -15.42 -7.11
C GLU A 17 11.18 -15.20 -7.07
N ASN A 18 11.75 -14.51 -8.07
CA ASN A 18 13.17 -14.18 -8.09
C ASN A 18 13.59 -13.31 -6.89
N MET A 19 12.76 -12.35 -6.50
CA MET A 19 13.01 -11.52 -5.31
C MET A 19 12.96 -12.37 -4.03
N LEU A 20 11.98 -13.27 -3.92
CA LEU A 20 11.87 -14.18 -2.77
C LEU A 20 13.09 -15.10 -2.67
N LEU A 21 13.60 -15.57 -3.81
CA LEU A 21 14.80 -16.39 -3.90
C LEU A 21 16.07 -15.60 -3.53
N GLU A 22 16.24 -14.38 -4.05
CA GLU A 22 17.39 -13.52 -3.71
C GLU A 22 17.41 -13.19 -2.21
N LEU A 23 16.24 -12.86 -1.63
CA LEU A 23 16.09 -12.65 -0.18
C LEU A 23 16.41 -13.92 0.62
N ASN A 24 15.85 -15.06 0.22
CA ASN A 24 16.12 -16.34 0.87
C ASN A 24 17.63 -16.62 0.91
N ASN A 25 18.29 -16.56 -0.25
CA ASN A 25 19.70 -16.87 -0.36
C ASN A 25 20.53 -15.92 0.52
N LYS A 26 20.18 -14.63 0.55
CA LYS A 26 20.89 -13.66 1.37
C LYS A 26 20.68 -13.90 2.87
N ILE A 27 19.47 -14.24 3.29
CA ILE A 27 19.17 -14.56 4.69
C ILE A 27 19.89 -15.83 5.11
N VAL A 28 19.87 -16.88 4.29
CA VAL A 28 20.59 -18.14 4.56
C VAL A 28 22.09 -17.91 4.67
N GLU A 29 22.67 -17.08 3.80
CA GLU A 29 24.08 -16.67 3.90
C GLU A 29 24.39 -16.02 5.26
N ILE A 30 23.54 -15.08 5.70
CA ILE A 30 23.68 -14.38 6.99
C ILE A 30 23.57 -15.37 8.16
N ILE A 31 22.56 -16.25 8.15
CA ILE A 31 22.36 -17.27 9.18
C ILE A 31 23.58 -18.20 9.26
N ASN A 32 24.05 -18.70 8.12
CA ASN A 32 25.21 -19.58 8.07
C ASN A 32 26.47 -18.92 8.60
N LYS A 33 26.67 -17.62 8.33
CA LYS A 33 27.82 -16.86 8.86
C LYS A 33 27.76 -16.76 10.39
N ILE A 34 26.59 -16.45 10.96
CA ILE A 34 26.41 -16.34 12.41
C ILE A 34 26.49 -17.70 13.09
N ASN A 35 25.81 -18.71 12.58
CA ASN A 35 25.75 -20.03 13.21
C ASN A 35 27.11 -20.76 13.18
N LYS A 36 28.02 -20.41 12.26
CA LYS A 36 29.40 -20.90 12.25
C LYS A 36 30.25 -20.33 13.39
N THR A 37 29.97 -19.09 13.80
CA THR A 37 30.73 -18.39 14.84
C THR A 37 30.11 -18.51 16.23
N GLU A 38 28.83 -18.88 16.31
CA GLU A 38 28.06 -18.95 17.55
C GLU A 38 28.18 -20.33 18.19
N THR A 39 28.72 -20.37 19.41
CA THR A 39 28.91 -21.61 20.17
C THR A 39 27.70 -22.00 21.01
N ASP A 40 26.82 -21.03 21.33
CA ASP A 40 25.60 -21.25 22.09
C ASP A 40 24.44 -21.61 21.15
N ASP A 41 23.91 -22.83 21.30
CA ASP A 41 22.78 -23.31 20.51
C ASP A 41 21.53 -22.44 20.68
N GLN A 42 21.35 -21.77 21.83
CA GLN A 42 20.20 -20.88 22.04
C GLN A 42 20.30 -19.56 21.25
N ARG A 43 21.48 -19.24 20.75
CA ARG A 43 21.77 -18.04 19.95
C ARG A 43 21.85 -18.34 18.46
N LYS A 44 21.85 -19.62 18.07
CA LYS A 44 21.77 -20.01 16.66
C LYS A 44 20.45 -19.55 16.06
N LEU A 45 20.55 -19.02 14.86
CA LEU A 45 19.43 -18.50 14.10
C LEU A 45 18.80 -19.61 13.26
N TRP A 46 17.48 -19.62 13.17
CA TRP A 46 16.74 -20.42 12.20
C TRP A 46 15.80 -19.53 11.40
N LEU A 47 15.46 -19.98 10.20
CA LEU A 47 14.54 -19.29 9.30
C LEU A 47 13.20 -20.02 9.25
N THR A 48 12.12 -19.28 9.40
CA THR A 48 10.74 -19.72 9.24
C THR A 48 10.06 -18.87 8.19
N TYR A 49 9.22 -19.50 7.38
CA TYR A 49 8.39 -18.84 6.38
C TYR A 49 6.93 -18.95 6.79
N ILE A 50 6.23 -17.82 6.80
CA ILE A 50 4.80 -17.78 7.05
C ILE A 50 4.13 -17.31 5.77
N ILE A 51 3.38 -18.20 5.13
CA ILE A 51 2.65 -17.91 3.90
C ILE A 51 1.15 -17.98 4.15
N ARG A 52 0.42 -16.96 3.71
CA ARG A 52 -1.04 -16.95 3.71
C ARG A 52 -1.52 -16.89 2.26
N PHE A 53 -2.35 -17.84 1.89
CA PHE A 53 -2.83 -18.02 0.53
C PHE A 53 -4.21 -18.67 0.55
N ASP A 54 -5.07 -18.27 -0.38
CA ASP A 54 -6.43 -18.83 -0.52
C ASP A 54 -7.20 -18.94 0.82
N LYS A 55 -7.10 -17.90 1.68
CA LYS A 55 -7.65 -17.83 3.04
C LYS A 55 -7.11 -18.87 4.04
N LYS A 56 -6.01 -19.55 3.72
CA LYS A 56 -5.28 -20.49 4.59
C LYS A 56 -3.93 -19.89 4.97
N GLY A 57 -3.40 -20.28 6.13
CA GLY A 57 -2.04 -19.93 6.56
C GLY A 57 -1.23 -21.18 6.82
N LYS A 58 0.04 -21.18 6.39
CA LYS A 58 1.01 -22.25 6.68
C LYS A 58 2.30 -21.63 7.19
N SER A 59 2.86 -22.21 8.25
CA SER A 59 4.22 -21.94 8.71
C SER A 59 5.10 -23.12 8.30
N VAL A 60 6.21 -22.87 7.64
CA VAL A 60 7.15 -23.89 7.15
C VAL A 60 8.59 -23.48 7.43
N PHE A 61 9.51 -24.43 7.46
CA PHE A 61 10.92 -24.20 7.79
C PHE A 61 11.86 -24.30 6.58
N THR A 62 11.33 -24.70 5.41
CA THR A 62 12.10 -24.86 4.18
C THR A 62 11.58 -23.94 3.09
N TYR A 63 12.50 -23.38 2.30
CA TYR A 63 12.14 -22.50 1.19
C TYR A 63 11.33 -23.24 0.12
N ASP A 64 11.68 -24.51 -0.15
CA ASP A 64 11.00 -25.33 -1.15
C ASP A 64 9.53 -25.58 -0.83
N GLU A 65 9.19 -25.79 0.44
CA GLU A 65 7.79 -25.89 0.85
C GLU A 65 7.06 -24.55 0.73
N ALA A 66 7.72 -23.45 1.12
CA ALA A 66 7.14 -22.12 1.05
C ALA A 66 6.83 -21.74 -0.41
N ILE A 67 7.77 -21.99 -1.32
CA ILE A 67 7.60 -21.68 -2.73
C ILE A 67 6.64 -22.65 -3.43
N SER A 68 6.56 -23.91 -2.99
CA SER A 68 5.53 -24.84 -3.46
C SER A 68 4.13 -24.33 -3.12
N CYS A 69 3.92 -23.83 -1.89
CA CYS A 69 2.67 -23.17 -1.52
C CYS A 69 2.42 -21.92 -2.37
N TYR A 70 3.46 -21.12 -2.61
CA TYR A 70 3.38 -19.90 -3.43
C TYR A 70 2.92 -20.19 -4.87
N LYS A 71 3.51 -21.21 -5.50
CA LYS A 71 3.22 -21.60 -6.88
C LYS A 71 1.80 -22.16 -7.03
N ASN A 72 1.40 -23.03 -6.10
CA ASN A 72 0.12 -23.74 -6.16
C ASN A 72 -1.09 -22.88 -5.77
N ALA A 73 -0.87 -21.78 -5.04
CA ALA A 73 -1.94 -20.88 -4.63
C ALA A 73 -2.61 -20.17 -5.81
N LYS A 74 -3.92 -19.90 -5.70
CA LYS A 74 -4.61 -19.00 -6.64
C LYS A 74 -4.32 -17.54 -6.28
N ILE A 75 -4.35 -17.23 -4.99
CA ILE A 75 -4.10 -15.88 -4.47
C ILE A 75 -3.12 -15.98 -3.29
N ILE A 76 -2.04 -15.20 -3.36
CA ILE A 76 -1.14 -14.97 -2.23
C ILE A 76 -1.64 -13.74 -1.49
N GLU A 77 -1.88 -13.88 -0.20
CA GLU A 77 -2.31 -12.79 0.67
C GLU A 77 -1.11 -12.21 1.42
N ARG A 78 -0.19 -13.08 1.88
CA ARG A 78 0.94 -12.70 2.71
C ARG A 78 2.11 -13.67 2.54
N PHE A 79 3.32 -13.14 2.61
CA PHE A 79 4.56 -13.89 2.71
C PHE A 79 5.49 -13.21 3.73
N ILE A 80 5.93 -13.94 4.76
CA ILE A 80 6.85 -13.43 5.79
C ILE A 80 8.08 -14.33 5.87
N PHE A 81 9.25 -13.70 5.93
CA PHE A 81 10.49 -14.32 6.40
C PHE A 81 10.69 -13.94 7.88
N SER A 82 10.80 -14.93 8.76
CA SER A 82 11.09 -14.75 10.20
C SER A 82 12.38 -15.48 10.52
N VAL A 83 13.39 -14.74 10.94
CA VAL A 83 14.64 -15.28 11.46
C VAL A 83 14.68 -14.97 12.94
N ASP A 84 14.81 -16.00 13.75
CA ASP A 84 14.84 -15.86 15.21
C ASP A 84 15.88 -16.83 15.79
N CYS A 85 16.36 -16.51 16.99
CA CYS A 85 17.05 -17.46 17.86
C CYS A 85 16.20 -17.75 19.09
N TRP A 86 16.53 -18.80 19.85
CA TRP A 86 15.74 -19.22 21.01
C TRP A 86 15.66 -18.14 22.07
N HIS A 87 16.76 -17.42 22.27
CA HIS A 87 16.82 -16.29 23.18
C HIS A 87 15.87 -15.15 22.77
N SER A 88 15.80 -14.82 21.48
CA SER A 88 14.91 -13.78 20.95
C SER A 88 13.45 -14.21 20.93
N PHE A 89 13.21 -15.51 20.69
CA PHE A 89 11.88 -16.10 20.71
C PHE A 89 11.26 -16.05 22.12
N GLN A 90 12.04 -16.39 23.15
CA GLN A 90 11.59 -16.35 24.55
C GLN A 90 11.55 -14.92 25.11
N ASN A 91 12.49 -14.07 24.71
CA ASN A 91 12.56 -12.70 25.19
C ASN A 91 12.95 -11.75 24.05
N LYS A 92 11.94 -11.09 23.47
CA LYS A 92 12.10 -10.16 22.34
C LYS A 92 13.02 -8.97 22.61
N MET A 93 13.46 -8.76 23.85
CA MET A 93 14.42 -7.72 24.22
C MET A 93 15.87 -8.10 23.88
N PHE A 94 16.18 -9.38 23.71
CA PHE A 94 17.56 -9.89 23.57
C PHE A 94 17.71 -10.83 22.38
N GLY A 95 18.93 -10.94 21.85
CA GLY A 95 19.22 -11.82 20.73
C GLY A 95 18.94 -11.19 19.37
N LYS A 96 19.31 -11.93 18.32
CA LYS A 96 19.25 -11.50 16.93
C LYS A 96 17.95 -11.98 16.28
N SER A 97 17.21 -11.08 15.64
CA SER A 97 16.03 -11.41 14.85
C SER A 97 15.91 -10.55 13.60
N VAL A 98 15.32 -11.13 12.56
CA VAL A 98 15.00 -10.45 11.29
C VAL A 98 13.59 -10.82 10.90
N ASN A 99 12.75 -9.84 10.61
CA ASN A 99 11.38 -10.05 10.16
C ASN A 99 11.14 -9.23 8.90
N ILE A 100 10.78 -9.90 7.81
CA ILE A 100 10.39 -9.26 6.54
C ILE A 100 8.99 -9.69 6.20
N GLY A 101 8.04 -8.76 6.23
CA GLY A 101 6.65 -9.02 5.89
C GLY A 101 6.21 -8.40 4.58
N PHE A 102 5.53 -9.18 3.76
CA PHE A 102 4.81 -8.73 2.56
C PHE A 102 3.35 -9.13 2.71
N ASP A 103 2.44 -8.17 2.73
CA ASP A 103 1.01 -8.40 2.94
C ASP A 103 0.18 -7.50 2.00
N ILE A 104 -0.74 -8.10 1.24
CA ILE A 104 -1.63 -7.33 0.35
C ILE A 104 -2.76 -6.67 1.13
N LEU A 105 -3.23 -7.31 2.20
CA LEU A 105 -4.43 -6.91 2.93
C LEU A 105 -4.14 -5.86 4.00
N ASP A 106 -2.98 -5.93 4.64
CA ASP A 106 -2.61 -5.04 5.75
C ASP A 106 -1.21 -4.44 5.59
N ILE A 107 -1.19 -3.13 5.31
CA ILE A 107 0.03 -2.35 5.11
C ILE A 107 0.89 -2.32 6.38
N ASN A 108 0.30 -2.43 7.58
CA ASN A 108 1.06 -2.39 8.82
C ASN A 108 1.94 -3.64 9.02
N ASN A 109 1.57 -4.76 8.35
CA ASN A 109 2.38 -5.98 8.35
C ASN A 109 3.48 -5.94 7.28
N CYS A 110 3.51 -4.91 6.43
CA CYS A 110 4.54 -4.71 5.43
C CYS A 110 5.73 -3.96 6.02
N ARG A 111 6.63 -4.68 6.68
CA ARG A 111 7.81 -4.08 7.33
C ARG A 111 9.02 -4.98 7.24
N LEU A 112 10.18 -4.35 7.19
CA LEU A 112 11.46 -4.96 7.50
C LEU A 112 11.83 -4.54 8.91
N VAL A 113 12.16 -5.50 9.78
CA VAL A 113 12.63 -5.26 11.13
C VAL A 113 13.88 -6.11 11.34
N VAL A 114 14.97 -5.48 11.76
CA VAL A 114 16.22 -6.14 12.14
C VAL A 114 16.58 -5.69 13.54
N GLN A 115 16.74 -6.64 14.45
CA GLN A 115 17.00 -6.36 15.86
C GLN A 115 18.11 -7.27 16.37
N GLY A 116 19.05 -6.72 17.14
CA GLY A 116 20.14 -7.50 17.70
C GLY A 116 20.92 -6.78 18.78
N ASP A 117 21.75 -7.54 19.48
CA ASP A 117 22.62 -7.03 20.55
C ASP A 117 23.89 -6.33 19.99
N ASP A 118 24.17 -6.50 18.69
CA ASP A 118 25.31 -5.92 17.98
C ASP A 118 24.81 -4.97 16.86
N GLY A 119 25.11 -3.68 17.01
CA GLY A 119 24.70 -2.65 16.04
C GLY A 119 25.33 -2.83 14.65
N LEU A 120 26.56 -3.35 14.55
CA LEU A 120 27.19 -3.60 13.24
C LEU A 120 26.48 -4.73 12.48
N TRP A 121 26.07 -5.76 13.20
CA TRP A 121 25.25 -6.84 12.63
C TRP A 121 23.88 -6.31 12.17
N VAL A 122 23.22 -5.46 12.97
CA VAL A 122 21.94 -4.85 12.59
C VAL A 122 22.08 -4.04 11.30
N ASP A 123 23.07 -3.13 11.26
CA ASP A 123 23.27 -2.20 10.14
C ASP A 123 23.64 -2.93 8.84
N SER A 124 24.54 -3.92 8.92
CA SER A 124 24.95 -4.71 7.76
C SER A 124 23.83 -5.60 7.23
N THR A 125 23.09 -6.27 8.13
CA THR A 125 21.95 -7.13 7.76
C THR A 125 20.82 -6.30 7.15
N TYR A 126 20.46 -5.19 7.79
CA TYR A 126 19.45 -4.27 7.27
C TYR A 126 19.83 -3.76 5.88
N SER A 127 21.05 -3.26 5.69
CA SER A 127 21.47 -2.70 4.40
C SER A 127 21.42 -3.74 3.28
N ALA A 128 21.93 -4.95 3.54
CA ALA A 128 21.91 -6.04 2.57
C ALA A 128 20.49 -6.43 2.11
N LEU A 129 19.53 -6.45 3.04
CA LEU A 129 18.14 -6.81 2.74
C LEU A 129 17.40 -5.67 2.04
N VAL A 130 17.60 -4.43 2.50
CA VAL A 130 16.99 -3.24 1.89
C VAL A 130 17.40 -3.07 0.43
N ASP A 131 18.65 -3.35 0.09
CA ASP A 131 19.14 -3.21 -1.28
C ASP A 131 18.42 -4.16 -2.24
N ILE A 132 18.15 -5.40 -1.82
CA ILE A 132 17.35 -6.38 -2.60
C ILE A 132 15.92 -5.88 -2.76
N ILE A 133 15.31 -5.41 -1.66
CA ILE A 133 13.94 -4.92 -1.62
C ILE A 133 13.76 -3.69 -2.52
N LYS A 134 14.71 -2.75 -2.50
CA LYS A 134 14.65 -1.50 -3.28
C LYS A 134 14.67 -1.73 -4.79
N LYS A 135 15.33 -2.80 -5.28
CA LYS A 135 15.31 -3.19 -6.70
C LYS A 135 13.90 -3.57 -7.19
N SER A 136 13.01 -3.95 -6.28
CA SER A 136 11.65 -4.43 -6.59
C SER A 136 10.57 -3.37 -6.37
N LYS A 137 10.95 -2.09 -6.24
CA LYS A 137 9.99 -0.99 -6.14
C LYS A 137 9.16 -0.84 -7.41
N ASN A 138 7.87 -0.57 -7.23
CA ASN A 138 6.90 -0.34 -8.29
C ASN A 138 6.46 1.12 -8.33
N LEU A 139 5.83 1.52 -9.44
CA LEU A 139 5.35 2.88 -9.68
C LEU A 139 3.98 3.17 -9.04
N ASN A 140 3.45 2.29 -8.18
CA ASN A 140 2.14 2.50 -7.54
C ASN A 140 2.19 3.65 -6.51
N PHE A 141 3.37 4.21 -6.23
CA PHE A 141 3.57 5.37 -5.37
C PHE A 141 2.69 6.57 -5.74
N ILE A 142 2.37 6.76 -7.03
CA ILE A 142 1.51 7.87 -7.49
C ILE A 142 0.09 7.73 -6.92
N ALA A 143 -0.47 6.53 -6.89
CA ALA A 143 -1.82 6.28 -6.38
C ALA A 143 -1.86 6.10 -4.86
N GLN A 144 -0.76 5.66 -4.25
CA GLN A 144 -0.64 5.40 -2.81
C GLN A 144 -0.11 6.60 -2.00
N ASN A 145 0.00 7.78 -2.60
CA ASN A 145 0.53 8.95 -1.92
C ASN A 145 -0.46 9.53 -0.89
N SER A 146 0.04 10.21 0.14
CA SER A 146 -0.75 10.91 1.15
C SER A 146 -1.69 11.97 0.57
N PHE A 147 -1.43 12.42 -0.66
CA PHE A 147 -2.29 13.35 -1.39
C PHE A 147 -3.49 12.68 -2.06
N THR A 148 -3.49 11.36 -2.28
CA THR A 148 -4.60 10.68 -2.96
C THR A 148 -5.93 10.86 -2.23
N PRO A 149 -6.03 10.65 -0.90
CA PRO A 149 -7.28 10.88 -0.17
C PRO A 149 -7.76 12.33 -0.26
N PHE A 150 -6.84 13.29 -0.28
CA PHE A 150 -7.13 14.71 -0.41
C PHE A 150 -7.64 15.07 -1.81
N LEU A 151 -6.99 14.57 -2.87
CA LEU A 151 -7.42 14.78 -4.25
C LEU A 151 -8.79 14.16 -4.53
N VAL A 152 -9.04 12.95 -4.01
CA VAL A 152 -10.36 12.30 -4.09
C VAL A 152 -11.42 13.13 -3.37
N GLN A 153 -11.08 13.71 -2.21
CA GLN A 153 -11.99 14.58 -1.47
C GLN A 153 -12.33 15.86 -2.24
N ILE A 154 -11.32 16.57 -2.78
CA ILE A 154 -11.55 17.77 -3.59
C ILE A 154 -12.40 17.45 -4.81
N ALA A 155 -12.05 16.40 -5.56
CA ALA A 155 -12.81 15.97 -6.72
C ALA A 155 -14.26 15.64 -6.33
N GLY A 156 -14.46 14.95 -5.21
CA GLY A 156 -15.77 14.63 -4.66
C GLY A 156 -16.62 15.86 -4.33
N VAL A 157 -16.03 16.87 -3.69
CA VAL A 157 -16.71 18.12 -3.36
C VAL A 157 -17.10 18.88 -4.64
N ILE A 158 -16.20 18.99 -5.61
CA ILE A 158 -16.48 19.66 -6.89
C ILE A 158 -17.61 18.95 -7.63
N ILE A 159 -17.52 17.63 -7.76
CA ILE A 159 -18.56 16.81 -8.41
C ILE A 159 -19.88 16.95 -7.64
N GLY A 160 -19.84 16.93 -6.31
CA GLY A 160 -21.00 17.12 -5.44
C GLY A 160 -21.72 18.43 -5.66
N VAL A 161 -20.98 19.54 -5.74
CA VAL A 161 -21.56 20.86 -6.03
C VAL A 161 -22.19 20.87 -7.43
N LEU A 162 -21.51 20.36 -8.45
CA LEU A 162 -22.03 20.31 -9.83
C LEU A 162 -23.31 19.45 -9.93
N LEU A 163 -23.32 18.28 -9.28
CA LEU A 163 -24.49 17.42 -9.21
C LEU A 163 -25.63 18.07 -8.42
N SER A 164 -25.30 18.81 -7.36
CA SER A 164 -26.30 19.53 -6.57
C SER A 164 -26.95 20.66 -7.37
N ILE A 165 -26.19 21.40 -8.18
CA ILE A 165 -26.73 22.42 -9.09
C ILE A 165 -27.68 21.78 -10.11
N LYS A 166 -27.26 20.68 -10.77
CA LYS A 166 -28.12 19.96 -11.73
C LYS A 166 -29.38 19.39 -11.07
N GLY A 167 -29.25 18.82 -9.88
CA GLY A 167 -30.36 18.30 -9.10
C GLY A 167 -31.32 19.42 -8.68
N ALA A 168 -30.78 20.58 -8.30
CA ALA A 168 -31.57 21.76 -7.97
C ALA A 168 -32.39 22.26 -9.16
N GLN A 169 -31.79 22.37 -10.35
CA GLN A 169 -32.49 22.75 -11.59
C GLN A 169 -33.61 21.78 -11.95
N TRP A 170 -33.43 20.48 -11.65
CA TRP A 170 -34.46 19.47 -11.87
C TRP A 170 -35.60 19.53 -10.82
N LEU A 171 -35.27 19.89 -9.58
CA LEU A 171 -36.21 19.94 -8.47
C LEU A 171 -36.97 21.28 -8.36
N GLU A 172 -36.33 22.37 -8.77
CA GLU A 172 -36.87 23.73 -8.81
C GLU A 172 -38.30 23.82 -9.40
N PRO A 173 -38.59 23.31 -10.61
CA PRO A 173 -39.91 23.43 -11.21
C PRO A 173 -41.02 22.72 -10.41
N ARG A 174 -40.66 21.84 -9.47
CA ARG A 174 -41.60 21.11 -8.62
C ARG A 174 -41.91 21.81 -7.31
N LEU A 175 -41.07 22.74 -6.86
CA LEU A 175 -41.15 23.33 -5.52
C LEU A 175 -42.14 24.51 -5.43
N LYS A 176 -42.54 25.14 -6.56
CA LYS A 176 -43.54 26.24 -6.63
C LYS A 176 -43.35 27.36 -5.57
N ILE A 177 -42.11 27.63 -5.17
CA ILE A 177 -41.74 28.67 -4.19
C ILE A 177 -40.94 29.76 -4.92
N GLN A 178 -41.07 31.01 -4.48
CA GLN A 178 -40.26 32.13 -4.97
C GLN A 178 -38.81 31.91 -4.49
N TYR A 179 -37.83 31.92 -5.41
CA TYR A 179 -36.44 31.51 -5.14
C TYR A 179 -36.26 30.01 -4.81
N ALA A 180 -37.00 29.13 -5.51
CA ALA A 180 -36.92 27.68 -5.32
C ALA A 180 -35.52 27.08 -5.61
N LEU A 181 -34.74 27.66 -6.53
CA LEU A 181 -33.44 27.10 -6.93
C LEU A 181 -32.40 27.06 -5.78
N PRO A 182 -32.09 28.15 -5.06
CA PRO A 182 -31.21 28.09 -3.88
C PRO A 182 -31.67 27.09 -2.83
N PHE A 183 -32.98 27.02 -2.58
CA PHE A 183 -33.54 26.11 -1.59
C PHE A 183 -33.40 24.65 -2.01
N ALA A 184 -33.70 24.35 -3.29
CA ALA A 184 -33.49 23.05 -3.90
C ALA A 184 -32.02 22.63 -3.88
N PHE A 185 -31.10 23.57 -4.14
CA PHE A 185 -29.67 23.33 -4.06
C PHE A 185 -29.24 22.91 -2.67
N ILE A 186 -29.67 23.62 -1.62
CA ILE A 186 -29.34 23.26 -0.23
C ILE A 186 -29.84 21.84 0.09
N ILE A 187 -31.07 21.51 -0.30
CA ILE A 187 -31.64 20.17 -0.07
C ILE A 187 -30.80 19.09 -0.76
N VAL A 188 -30.51 19.24 -2.05
CA VAL A 188 -29.74 18.24 -2.81
C VAL A 188 -28.29 18.16 -2.31
N PHE A 189 -27.70 19.29 -1.94
CA PHE A 189 -26.34 19.34 -1.40
C PHE A 189 -26.23 18.62 -0.05
N LEU A 190 -27.20 18.79 0.84
CA LEU A 190 -27.25 18.07 2.12
C LEU A 190 -27.41 16.55 1.92
N LEU A 191 -28.23 16.13 0.96
CA LEU A 191 -28.36 14.73 0.60
C LEU A 191 -27.04 14.17 0.05
N PHE A 192 -26.40 14.89 -0.87
CA PHE A 192 -25.12 14.48 -1.44
C PHE A 192 -24.02 14.41 -0.36
N SER A 193 -23.93 15.41 0.52
CA SER A 193 -22.95 15.43 1.60
C SER A 193 -23.05 14.21 2.51
N ASN A 194 -24.28 13.80 2.86
CA ASN A 194 -24.51 12.58 3.63
C ASN A 194 -24.12 11.31 2.87
N ILE A 195 -24.46 11.21 1.57
CA ILE A 195 -24.07 10.07 0.73
C ILE A 195 -22.54 10.00 0.59
N TRP A 196 -21.88 11.15 0.42
CA TRP A 196 -20.43 11.25 0.24
C TRP A 196 -19.66 10.69 1.43
N THR A 197 -20.15 10.89 2.65
CA THR A 197 -19.57 10.30 3.88
C THR A 197 -19.41 8.78 3.79
N TYR A 198 -20.35 8.08 3.15
CA TYR A 198 -20.28 6.63 2.96
C TYR A 198 -19.55 6.24 1.68
N LEU A 199 -19.69 7.04 0.62
CA LEU A 199 -19.07 6.77 -0.68
C LEU A 199 -17.56 6.94 -0.64
N TYR A 200 -17.06 7.93 0.10
CA TYR A 200 -15.63 8.26 0.17
C TYR A 200 -14.77 7.10 0.70
N PRO A 201 -15.06 6.48 1.86
CA PRO A 201 -14.32 5.32 2.34
C PRO A 201 -14.42 4.11 1.40
N ALA A 202 -15.54 3.96 0.68
CA ALA A 202 -15.72 2.88 -0.30
C ALA A 202 -14.83 3.10 -1.53
N LEU A 203 -14.76 4.34 -2.04
CA LEU A 203 -13.88 4.72 -3.15
C LEU A 203 -12.40 4.51 -2.79
N LEU A 204 -11.97 4.92 -1.59
CA LEU A 204 -10.61 4.68 -1.14
C LEU A 204 -10.27 3.19 -1.04
N ARG A 205 -11.21 2.36 -0.56
CA ARG A 205 -11.04 0.90 -0.56
C ARG A 205 -10.88 0.35 -1.97
N CYS A 206 -11.66 0.85 -2.93
CA CYS A 206 -11.52 0.47 -4.34
C CYS A 206 -10.17 0.88 -4.91
N ILE A 207 -9.70 2.10 -4.64
CA ILE A 207 -8.37 2.57 -5.05
C ILE A 207 -7.29 1.67 -4.46
N ASN A 208 -7.33 1.39 -3.16
CA ASN A 208 -6.35 0.52 -2.50
C ASN A 208 -6.36 -0.91 -3.04
N LYS A 209 -7.52 -1.41 -3.49
CA LYS A 209 -7.63 -2.73 -4.14
C LYS A 209 -7.03 -2.74 -5.54
N LEU A 210 -7.14 -1.63 -6.27
CA LEU A 210 -6.64 -1.51 -7.65
C LEU A 210 -5.14 -1.18 -7.72
N TRP A 211 -4.64 -0.39 -6.78
CA TRP A 211 -3.22 -0.09 -6.58
C TRP A 211 -2.78 -0.52 -5.20
N PRO A 212 -2.63 -1.82 -4.93
CA PRO A 212 -2.17 -2.27 -3.63
C PRO A 212 -0.70 -1.91 -3.41
N ASN A 213 -0.34 -1.72 -2.14
CA ASN A 213 1.00 -1.35 -1.70
C ASN A 213 2.02 -2.44 -2.03
N ILE A 214 1.62 -3.69 -1.87
CA ILE A 214 2.38 -4.88 -2.24
C ILE A 214 1.61 -5.63 -3.33
N THR A 215 2.30 -6.01 -4.40
CA THR A 215 1.74 -6.84 -5.48
C THR A 215 2.61 -8.07 -5.69
N PHE A 216 2.02 -9.24 -5.90
CA PHE A 216 2.76 -10.45 -6.29
C PHE A 216 2.68 -10.64 -7.82
N LYS A 217 3.84 -10.65 -8.49
CA LYS A 217 3.99 -10.46 -9.95
C LYS A 217 3.21 -11.46 -10.82
N GLU A 218 3.18 -12.73 -10.43
CA GLU A 218 2.61 -13.82 -11.27
C GLU A 218 1.13 -14.11 -11.01
N LYS A 219 0.52 -13.47 -10.00
CA LYS A 219 -0.87 -13.76 -9.58
C LYS A 219 -1.81 -12.60 -9.87
N GLN A 220 -1.40 -11.68 -10.75
CA GLN A 220 -2.19 -10.50 -11.10
C GLN A 220 -3.15 -10.83 -12.25
N ASN A 221 -4.44 -10.58 -12.04
CA ASN A 221 -5.46 -10.83 -13.06
C ASN A 221 -5.41 -9.74 -14.15
N ASN A 222 -5.48 -10.12 -15.44
CA ASN A 222 -5.44 -9.21 -16.59
C ASN A 222 -6.50 -8.10 -16.51
N LEU A 223 -7.66 -8.41 -15.92
CA LEU A 223 -8.76 -7.46 -15.74
C LEU A 223 -8.38 -6.31 -14.78
N THR A 224 -7.59 -6.59 -13.74
CA THR A 224 -7.07 -5.58 -12.82
C THR A 224 -6.11 -4.62 -13.53
N ILE A 225 -5.28 -5.14 -14.46
CA ILE A 225 -4.36 -4.34 -15.28
C ILE A 225 -5.16 -3.39 -16.19
N VAL A 226 -6.17 -3.90 -16.89
CA VAL A 226 -7.01 -3.09 -17.79
C VAL A 226 -7.80 -2.01 -17.03
N ILE A 227 -8.38 -2.33 -15.87
CA ILE A 227 -9.07 -1.33 -15.04
C ILE A 227 -8.08 -0.26 -14.54
N ARG A 228 -6.87 -0.66 -14.15
CA ARG A 228 -5.83 0.28 -13.72
C ARG A 228 -5.45 1.26 -14.82
N TRP A 229 -5.32 0.77 -16.05
CA TRP A 229 -5.09 1.60 -17.24
C TRP A 229 -6.27 2.54 -17.52
N ALA A 230 -7.51 2.03 -17.52
CA ALA A 230 -8.70 2.84 -17.75
C ALA A 230 -8.85 3.97 -16.71
N MET A 231 -8.62 3.67 -15.44
CA MET A 231 -8.69 4.68 -14.37
C MET A 231 -7.53 5.68 -14.42
N ASN A 232 -6.31 5.27 -14.78
CA ASN A 232 -5.20 6.19 -14.97
C ASN A 232 -5.50 7.20 -16.10
N ILE A 233 -6.13 6.74 -17.18
CA ILE A 233 -6.61 7.60 -18.27
C ILE A 233 -7.69 8.55 -17.77
N LEU A 234 -8.64 8.06 -16.97
CA LEU A 234 -9.73 8.87 -16.41
C LEU A 234 -9.22 9.94 -15.43
N LEU A 235 -8.29 9.58 -14.53
CA LEU A 235 -7.64 10.52 -13.60
C LEU A 235 -6.79 11.54 -14.36
N GLY A 236 -6.04 11.12 -15.38
CA GLY A 236 -5.30 12.02 -16.26
C GLY A 236 -6.22 13.00 -16.99
N ALA A 237 -7.37 12.52 -17.49
CA ALA A 237 -8.38 13.36 -18.14
C ALA A 237 -9.02 14.38 -17.18
N ILE A 238 -9.37 13.96 -15.95
CA ILE A 238 -9.89 14.86 -14.91
C ILE A 238 -8.85 15.91 -14.52
N PHE A 239 -7.58 15.50 -14.35
CA PHE A 239 -6.50 16.42 -14.04
C PHE A 239 -6.28 17.44 -15.16
N LEU A 240 -6.19 17.00 -16.42
CA LEU A 240 -6.06 17.90 -17.57
C LEU A 240 -7.25 18.84 -17.72
N ALA A 241 -8.48 18.35 -17.51
CA ALA A 241 -9.67 19.19 -17.52
C ALA A 241 -9.67 20.22 -16.38
N GLY A 242 -9.23 19.82 -15.18
CA GLY A 242 -9.07 20.71 -14.03
C GLY A 242 -8.03 21.79 -14.27
N VAL A 243 -6.83 21.41 -14.74
CA VAL A 243 -5.76 22.36 -15.11
C VAL A 243 -6.23 23.32 -16.19
N LYS A 244 -6.94 22.83 -17.21
CA LYS A 244 -7.49 23.68 -18.28
C LYS A 244 -8.54 24.66 -17.75
N SER A 245 -9.42 24.21 -16.86
CA SER A 245 -10.47 25.04 -16.25
C SER A 245 -9.89 26.11 -15.31
N ILE A 246 -8.85 25.76 -14.54
CA ILE A 246 -8.15 26.70 -13.65
C ILE A 246 -7.35 27.70 -14.48
N GLY A 247 -6.64 27.24 -15.52
CA GLY A 247 -5.88 28.08 -16.44
C GLY A 247 -6.78 29.07 -17.22
N SER A 248 -7.94 28.62 -17.71
CA SER A 248 -8.89 29.51 -18.39
C SER A 248 -9.51 30.53 -17.45
N SER A 249 -9.74 30.15 -16.20
CA SER A 249 -10.29 31.07 -15.19
C SER A 249 -9.25 32.11 -14.76
N LEU A 250 -7.98 31.72 -14.58
CA LEU A 250 -6.88 32.65 -14.30
C LEU A 250 -6.62 33.61 -15.46
N LEU A 251 -6.66 33.14 -16.70
CA LEU A 251 -6.52 34.00 -17.88
C LEU A 251 -7.67 34.98 -18.02
N ASN A 252 -8.92 34.56 -17.71
CA ASN A 252 -10.07 35.46 -17.71
C ASN A 252 -9.96 36.52 -16.58
N ILE A 253 -9.48 36.13 -15.40
CA ILE A 253 -9.24 37.07 -14.29
C ILE A 253 -8.15 38.08 -14.65
N CYS A 254 -7.01 37.63 -15.19
CA CYS A 254 -5.96 38.54 -15.68
C CYS A 254 -6.47 39.44 -16.81
N GLY A 255 -7.24 38.92 -17.77
CA GLY A 255 -7.83 39.72 -18.85
C GLY A 255 -8.86 40.75 -18.37
N SER A 256 -9.52 40.49 -17.24
CA SER A 256 -10.43 41.45 -16.59
C SER A 256 -9.73 42.50 -15.73
N LEU A 257 -8.47 42.28 -15.34
CA LEU A 257 -7.65 43.23 -14.56
C LEU A 257 -6.83 44.18 -15.43
N PHE A 258 -6.68 43.89 -16.73
CA PHE A 258 -5.98 44.73 -17.72
C PHE A 258 -6.96 45.48 -18.67
N LYS A 259 -8.25 45.50 -18.34
CA LYS A 259 -9.27 46.38 -18.94
C LYS A 259 -9.76 47.36 -17.89
#